data_AF-A0AA95G306-F1
#
_entry.id   AF-A0AA95G306-F1
#
_cell.length_a   1.000
_cell.length_b   1.000
_cell.length_c   1.000
_cell.angle_alpha   90.00
_cell.angle_beta   90.00
_cell.angle_gamma   90.00
#
_symmetry.space_group_name_H-M   'P 1'
#
loop_
_entity.id
_entity.type
_entity.pdbx_description
1 polymer ?
#
loop_
_entity_poly.entity_id
_entity_poly.type
_entity_poly.pdbx_seq_one_letter_code
_entity_poly.pdbx_strand_id
1 'polypeptide(L)'
;MLKHKSFFFISLFSILCISCVSTYKSKKNQASKNQNYVNPTKIQVDWKNLYEQNQSSQIRAFLTYAKETKSELTQDDIPYAVDGIHSSWNYKYTKAKDKYDFMRKYGVDCTRFLWHLYSEKMQLPFNSSHKNAPILSHTFAKRKKTNELKYFVPIKKEDGSFIPRSGDILAFPGHALAVLDPKKCIAIQSASWVCRKMSYQGYCLDSAKGKDAGVTIYKLMNRGDCENGKWKQLDSPKNKFTAGWRHKSMNTWIEDLPKEASPQTTIKLIGYNIANRYIYFPGVTQPQKTSHLLASSKDSFGNKLDIVKIKVPSNARTGSLKIYWGNHHKPDEIHTVSTEQILKIEHSKYITSNN
;
A
#
# COMPACT_ATOMS: atom_id res chain seq x y z
N MET A 1 14.09 81.84 -49.76
CA MET A 1 14.44 80.87 -50.81
C MET A 1 14.82 79.54 -50.16
N LEU A 2 14.03 78.49 -50.44
CA LEU A 2 14.41 77.08 -50.70
C LEU A 2 15.51 76.45 -49.81
N LYS A 3 15.38 75.30 -49.12
CA LYS A 3 14.46 74.16 -49.21
C LYS A 3 14.52 73.35 -47.89
N HIS A 4 13.40 72.73 -47.54
CA HIS A 4 13.20 71.71 -46.50
C HIS A 4 14.14 70.49 -46.60
N LYS A 5 14.39 69.85 -45.44
CA LYS A 5 13.97 68.45 -45.16
C LYS A 5 14.06 68.13 -43.66
N SER A 6 12.94 67.69 -43.09
CA SER A 6 12.81 67.10 -41.77
C SER A 6 13.55 65.77 -41.68
N PHE A 7 14.08 65.41 -40.51
CA PHE A 7 14.02 64.04 -39.99
C PHE A 7 14.19 64.02 -38.46
N PHE A 8 13.24 63.37 -37.81
CA PHE A 8 13.24 62.93 -36.41
C PHE A 8 14.44 62.01 -36.14
N PHE A 9 15.13 62.16 -35.01
CA PHE A 9 15.65 61.02 -34.25
C PHE A 9 15.78 61.36 -32.76
N ILE A 10 15.11 60.54 -31.97
CA ILE A 10 15.08 60.49 -30.52
C ILE A 10 16.49 60.21 -30.02
N SER A 11 17.07 61.13 -29.26
CA SER A 11 18.38 60.97 -28.63
C SER A 11 18.28 59.92 -27.52
N LEU A 12 19.10 58.89 -27.68
CA LEU A 12 19.22 57.70 -26.86
C LEU A 12 19.64 58.02 -25.42
N PHE A 13 18.90 57.42 -24.50
CA PHE A 13 19.28 57.14 -23.11
C PHE A 13 20.78 56.85 -22.93
N SER A 14 21.44 57.64 -22.10
CA SER A 14 22.67 57.25 -21.40
C SER A 14 22.47 57.47 -19.90
N ILE A 15 21.60 56.66 -19.30
CA ILE A 15 21.58 56.52 -17.83
C ILE A 15 22.71 55.57 -17.48
N LEU A 16 23.74 56.16 -16.87
CA LEU A 16 24.77 55.48 -16.10
C LEU A 16 24.11 54.62 -15.02
N CYS A 17 23.90 53.34 -15.32
CA CYS A 17 23.77 52.32 -14.29
C CYS A 17 25.14 52.14 -13.64
N ILE A 18 25.44 52.96 -12.63
CA ILE A 18 26.46 52.63 -11.64
C ILE A 18 25.92 51.42 -10.89
N SER A 19 26.41 50.27 -11.31
CA SER A 19 26.29 49.01 -10.63
C SER A 19 26.90 49.15 -9.24
N CYS A 20 26.05 49.35 -8.23
CA CYS A 20 26.35 48.86 -6.89
C CYS A 20 26.44 47.34 -6.98
N VAL A 21 27.62 46.86 -7.37
CA VAL A 21 28.06 45.49 -7.14
C VAL A 21 28.18 45.36 -5.62
N SER A 22 27.05 45.15 -4.96
CA SER A 22 27.07 44.43 -3.70
C SER A 22 27.60 43.06 -4.08
N THR A 23 28.86 42.83 -3.76
CA THR A 23 29.42 41.48 -3.68
C THR A 23 28.70 40.80 -2.53
N TYR A 24 27.45 40.40 -2.76
CA TYR A 24 26.91 39.21 -2.12
C TYR A 24 27.75 38.08 -2.69
N LYS A 25 28.93 37.90 -2.07
CA LYS A 25 29.64 36.63 -2.09
C LYS A 25 28.58 35.63 -1.67
N SER A 26 27.98 34.99 -2.67
CA SER A 26 27.30 33.72 -2.50
C SER A 26 28.28 32.92 -1.67
N LYS A 27 27.93 32.74 -0.39
CA LYS A 27 28.41 31.61 0.38
C LYS A 27 27.91 30.42 -0.43
N LYS A 28 28.70 30.07 -1.45
CA LYS A 28 28.88 28.71 -1.93
C LYS A 28 29.19 28.01 -0.62
N ASN A 29 28.15 27.45 -0.02
CA ASN A 29 28.27 26.54 1.09
C ASN A 29 29.17 25.45 0.53
N GLN A 30 30.48 25.58 0.77
CA GLN A 30 31.30 24.48 1.22
C GLN A 30 30.57 23.93 2.44
N ALA A 31 29.49 23.19 2.19
CA ALA A 31 28.82 22.38 3.17
C ALA A 31 29.89 21.39 3.61
N SER A 32 30.31 21.61 4.86
CA SER A 32 31.25 20.81 5.62
C SER A 32 31.31 19.35 5.18
N LYS A 33 32.53 18.83 5.01
CA LYS A 33 32.84 17.41 4.76
C LYS A 33 32.29 16.43 5.82
N ASN A 34 31.54 16.88 6.83
CA ASN A 34 30.90 16.07 7.88
C ASN A 34 29.40 16.37 8.05
N GLN A 35 28.63 16.52 6.97
CA GLN A 35 27.16 16.44 7.09
C GLN A 35 26.74 14.97 7.11
N ASN A 36 26.22 14.50 8.26
CA ASN A 36 25.54 13.21 8.35
C ASN A 36 24.33 13.24 7.40
N TYR A 37 24.44 12.53 6.27
CA TYR A 37 23.36 12.34 5.33
C TYR A 37 22.74 10.96 5.53
N VAL A 38 21.45 10.86 5.21
CA VAL A 38 20.74 9.58 5.22
C VAL A 38 20.33 9.26 3.79
N ASN A 39 20.41 7.98 3.42
CA ASN A 39 19.91 7.49 2.15
C ASN A 39 18.50 6.90 2.36
N PRO A 40 17.43 7.57 1.87
CA PRO A 40 16.05 7.11 2.04
C PRO A 40 15.70 5.81 1.33
N THR A 41 16.50 5.38 0.34
CA THR A 41 16.28 4.14 -0.44
C THR A 41 17.13 2.96 0.04
N LYS A 42 18.22 3.23 0.78
CA LYS A 42 19.10 2.23 1.41
C LYS A 42 18.84 2.12 2.90
N ILE A 43 17.60 1.79 3.26
CA ILE A 43 17.19 1.58 4.65
C ILE A 43 17.26 0.12 5.05
N GLN A 44 17.47 -0.12 6.35
CA GLN A 44 17.28 -1.42 6.96
C GLN A 44 15.83 -1.56 7.42
N VAL A 45 15.12 -2.51 6.83
CA VAL A 45 13.77 -2.90 7.25
C VAL A 45 13.91 -4.04 8.24
N ASP A 46 13.26 -3.92 9.40
CA ASP A 46 13.21 -4.99 10.39
C ASP A 46 12.08 -5.96 10.03
N TRP A 47 12.39 -6.84 9.07
CA TRP A 47 11.43 -7.79 8.52
C TRP A 47 10.85 -8.75 9.55
N LYS A 48 11.67 -9.20 10.51
CA LYS A 48 11.25 -10.13 11.56
C LYS A 48 10.19 -9.49 12.44
N ASN A 49 10.49 -8.31 12.99
CA ASN A 49 9.56 -7.60 13.83
C ASN A 49 8.29 -7.19 13.06
N LEU A 50 8.40 -6.75 11.80
CA LEU A 50 7.22 -6.45 10.99
C LEU A 50 6.31 -7.66 10.79
N TYR A 51 6.88 -8.83 10.54
CA TYR A 51 6.11 -10.06 10.39
C TYR A 51 5.42 -10.49 11.70
N GLU A 52 6.14 -10.41 12.82
CA GLU A 52 5.62 -10.76 14.15
C GLU A 52 4.49 -9.81 14.60
N GLN A 53 4.59 -8.52 14.28
CA GLN A 53 3.58 -7.52 14.63
C GLN A 53 2.29 -7.60 13.78
N ASN A 54 2.28 -8.39 12.69
CA ASN A 54 1.14 -8.48 11.78
C ASN A 54 0.64 -9.92 11.67
N GLN A 55 -0.51 -10.22 12.27
CA GLN A 55 -1.10 -11.57 12.30
C GLN A 55 -2.02 -11.88 11.10
N SER A 56 -2.41 -10.86 10.32
CA SER A 56 -3.19 -11.09 9.10
C SER A 56 -2.34 -11.80 8.03
N SER A 57 -2.79 -12.97 7.57
CA SER A 57 -2.14 -13.73 6.48
C SER A 57 -1.98 -12.89 5.20
N GLN A 58 -2.91 -11.98 4.92
CA GLN A 58 -2.84 -11.06 3.79
C GLN A 58 -1.76 -10.00 3.99
N ILE A 59 -1.62 -9.45 5.20
CA ILE A 59 -0.53 -8.52 5.49
C ILE A 59 0.82 -9.24 5.45
N ARG A 60 0.91 -10.47 5.97
CA ARG A 60 2.11 -11.30 5.89
C ARG A 60 2.51 -11.59 4.45
N ALA A 61 1.56 -11.91 3.57
CA ALA A 61 1.82 -12.06 2.14
C ALA A 61 2.37 -10.77 1.51
N PHE A 62 1.80 -9.61 1.86
CA PHE A 62 2.34 -8.31 1.46
C PHE A 62 3.79 -8.09 1.94
N LEU A 63 4.10 -8.41 3.20
CA LEU A 63 5.43 -8.27 3.78
C LEU A 63 6.46 -9.21 3.13
N THR A 64 6.09 -10.47 2.90
CA THR A 64 6.92 -11.45 2.18
C THR A 64 7.26 -10.92 0.78
N TYR A 65 6.26 -10.44 0.05
CA TYR A 65 6.48 -9.86 -1.26
C TYR A 65 7.39 -8.62 -1.19
N ALA A 66 7.16 -7.69 -0.27
CA ALA A 66 8.00 -6.50 -0.14
C ALA A 66 9.47 -6.87 0.14
N LYS A 67 9.70 -7.95 0.90
CA LYS A 67 11.04 -8.50 1.13
C LYS A 67 11.65 -9.10 -0.14
N GLU A 68 10.87 -9.86 -0.91
CA GLU A 68 11.29 -10.36 -2.24
C GLU A 68 11.67 -9.21 -3.16
N THR A 69 10.81 -8.19 -3.29
CA THR A 69 11.11 -7.00 -4.11
C THR A 69 12.38 -6.31 -3.65
N LYS A 70 12.66 -6.24 -2.33
CA LYS A 70 13.94 -5.68 -1.86
C LYS A 70 15.14 -6.48 -2.36
N SER A 71 15.02 -7.81 -2.41
CA SER A 71 16.05 -8.69 -2.97
C SER A 71 16.24 -8.43 -4.47
N GLU A 72 15.15 -8.37 -5.22
CA GLU A 72 15.16 -8.08 -6.66
C GLU A 72 15.82 -6.73 -6.98
N LEU A 73 15.51 -5.70 -6.20
CA LEU A 73 16.12 -4.36 -6.32
C LEU A 73 17.58 -4.31 -5.90
N THR A 74 18.07 -5.30 -5.15
CA THR A 74 19.49 -5.39 -4.81
C THR A 74 20.29 -6.01 -5.96
N GLN A 75 19.65 -6.86 -6.74
CA GLN A 75 20.25 -7.44 -7.95
C GLN A 75 20.25 -6.42 -9.08
N ASP A 76 19.07 -5.90 -9.45
CA ASP A 76 18.89 -4.97 -10.56
C ASP A 76 17.71 -4.03 -10.29
N ASP A 77 17.93 -2.73 -10.49
CA ASP A 77 16.89 -1.69 -10.35
C ASP A 77 15.75 -1.90 -11.37
N ILE A 78 14.53 -1.58 -10.94
CA ILE A 78 13.35 -1.55 -11.83
C ILE A 78 13.02 -0.08 -12.12
N PRO A 79 13.19 0.39 -13.37
CA PRO A 79 13.09 1.80 -13.70
C PRO A 79 11.63 2.30 -13.71
N TYR A 80 11.45 3.61 -13.53
CA TYR A 80 10.18 4.26 -13.83
C TYR A 80 9.97 4.33 -15.34
N ALA A 81 8.73 4.14 -15.81
CA ALA A 81 8.38 4.28 -17.22
C ALA A 81 8.28 5.76 -17.66
N VAL A 82 9.43 6.37 -17.98
CA VAL A 82 9.55 7.81 -18.29
C VAL A 82 8.89 8.19 -19.59
N ASP A 83 9.01 7.35 -20.62
CA ASP A 83 8.49 7.60 -21.97
C ASP A 83 6.99 7.32 -22.07
N GLY A 84 6.31 7.24 -20.91
CA GLY A 84 4.93 6.81 -20.78
C GLY A 84 4.77 5.31 -20.85
N ILE A 85 3.57 4.84 -20.53
CA ILE A 85 3.23 3.43 -20.64
C ILE A 85 2.57 3.16 -21.98
N HIS A 86 3.20 2.34 -22.80
CA HIS A 86 2.64 1.88 -24.07
C HIS A 86 1.26 1.21 -23.86
N SER A 87 0.32 1.40 -24.79
CA SER A 87 -1.05 0.88 -24.69
C SER A 87 -1.10 -0.64 -24.50
N SER A 88 -0.16 -1.38 -25.11
CA SER A 88 -0.04 -2.84 -24.98
C SER A 88 0.76 -3.33 -23.77
N TRP A 89 1.23 -2.44 -22.88
CA TRP A 89 2.05 -2.82 -21.72
C TRP A 89 1.35 -3.86 -20.84
N ASN A 90 0.08 -3.64 -20.48
CA ASN A 90 -0.67 -4.56 -19.60
C ASN A 90 -0.82 -5.94 -20.24
N TYR A 91 -1.12 -6.00 -21.54
CA TYR A 91 -1.25 -7.25 -22.28
C TYR A 91 0.07 -8.00 -22.40
N LYS A 92 1.18 -7.29 -22.67
CA LYS A 92 2.50 -7.93 -22.74
C LYS A 92 2.96 -8.37 -21.35
N TYR A 93 2.68 -7.58 -20.32
CA TYR A 93 2.96 -7.90 -18.93
C TYR A 93 2.25 -9.18 -18.49
N THR A 94 0.95 -9.35 -18.78
CA THR A 94 0.24 -10.60 -18.40
C THR A 94 0.80 -11.83 -19.09
N LYS A 95 1.30 -11.69 -20.33
CA LYS A 95 1.93 -12.77 -21.10
C LYS A 95 3.40 -13.03 -20.76
N ALA A 96 4.06 -12.10 -20.06
CA ALA A 96 5.45 -12.26 -19.68
C ALA A 96 5.62 -13.45 -18.73
N LYS A 97 6.63 -14.29 -18.98
CA LYS A 97 7.00 -15.40 -18.09
C LYS A 97 7.57 -14.85 -16.79
N ASP A 98 8.56 -13.96 -16.90
CA ASP A 98 9.12 -13.23 -15.77
C ASP A 98 8.55 -11.81 -15.71
N LYS A 99 7.90 -11.48 -14.58
CA LYS A 99 7.29 -10.17 -14.37
C LYS A 99 8.31 -9.10 -14.00
N TYR A 100 9.36 -9.46 -13.27
CA TYR A 100 10.40 -8.51 -12.86
C TYR A 100 11.27 -8.12 -14.04
N ASP A 101 11.71 -9.08 -14.88
CA ASP A 101 12.46 -8.77 -16.10
C ASP A 101 11.65 -7.92 -17.09
N PHE A 102 10.36 -8.21 -17.20
CA PHE A 102 9.46 -7.37 -17.97
C PHE A 102 9.43 -5.93 -17.45
N MET A 103 9.26 -5.74 -16.13
CA MET A 103 9.25 -4.41 -15.54
C MET A 103 10.61 -3.71 -15.64
N ARG A 104 11.74 -4.44 -15.56
CA ARG A 104 13.10 -3.90 -15.80
C ARG A 104 13.23 -3.35 -17.22
N LYS A 105 12.76 -4.12 -18.21
CA LYS A 105 12.87 -3.75 -19.63
C LYS A 105 11.97 -2.59 -20.03
N TYR A 106 10.73 -2.54 -19.52
CA TYR A 106 9.72 -1.58 -20.00
C TYR A 106 9.37 -0.49 -19.00
N GLY A 107 9.98 -0.50 -17.81
CA GLY A 107 9.62 0.35 -16.69
C GLY A 107 8.23 0.07 -16.14
N VAL A 108 7.95 0.63 -14.96
CA VAL A 108 6.65 0.50 -14.29
C VAL A 108 6.28 1.79 -13.57
N ASP A 109 5.02 2.20 -13.66
CA ASP A 109 4.47 3.34 -12.90
C ASP A 109 3.90 2.92 -11.53
N CYS A 110 3.53 3.88 -10.69
CA CYS A 110 2.96 3.61 -9.36
C CYS A 110 1.71 2.71 -9.40
N THR A 111 0.82 2.91 -10.37
CA THR A 111 -0.47 2.20 -10.45
C THR A 111 -0.31 0.77 -10.93
N ARG A 112 0.61 0.52 -11.87
CA ARG A 112 0.94 -0.81 -12.38
C ARG A 112 1.75 -1.61 -11.40
N PHE A 113 2.62 -0.93 -10.64
CA PHE A 113 3.32 -1.56 -9.53
C PHE A 113 2.33 -1.98 -8.42
N LEU A 114 1.37 -1.12 -8.05
CA LEU A 114 0.29 -1.51 -7.14
C LEU A 114 -0.56 -2.64 -7.72
N TRP A 115 -0.88 -2.62 -9.01
CA TRP A 115 -1.61 -3.72 -9.63
C TRP A 115 -0.84 -5.04 -9.58
N HIS A 116 0.46 -5.04 -9.91
CA HIS A 116 1.34 -6.19 -9.76
C HIS A 116 1.35 -6.70 -8.31
N LEU A 117 1.50 -5.79 -7.34
CA LEU A 117 1.48 -6.12 -5.92
C LEU A 117 0.15 -6.80 -5.50
N TYR A 118 -0.98 -6.10 -5.65
CA TYR A 118 -2.24 -6.60 -5.10
C TYR A 118 -2.87 -7.70 -5.97
N SER A 119 -2.90 -7.54 -7.29
CA SER A 119 -3.61 -8.47 -8.17
C SER A 119 -2.81 -9.73 -8.50
N GLU A 120 -1.49 -9.62 -8.69
CA GLU A 120 -0.68 -10.74 -9.19
C GLU A 120 0.01 -11.47 -8.03
N LYS A 121 0.66 -10.71 -7.15
CA LYS A 121 1.48 -11.28 -6.07
C LYS A 121 0.65 -11.67 -4.87
N MET A 122 -0.30 -10.83 -4.48
CA MET A 122 -1.24 -11.15 -3.40
C MET A 122 -2.52 -11.85 -3.88
N GLN A 123 -2.76 -11.91 -5.20
CA GLN A 123 -3.96 -12.50 -5.80
C GLN A 123 -5.27 -11.93 -5.25
N LEU A 124 -5.27 -10.63 -4.92
CA LEU A 124 -6.41 -9.91 -4.40
C LEU A 124 -7.24 -9.27 -5.52
N PRO A 125 -8.58 -9.26 -5.40
CA PRO A 125 -9.44 -8.59 -6.36
C PRO A 125 -9.17 -7.07 -6.45
N PHE A 126 -8.74 -6.59 -7.62
CA PHE A 126 -8.33 -5.20 -7.83
C PHE A 126 -9.38 -4.31 -8.56
N ASN A 127 -10.53 -4.87 -8.96
CA ASN A 127 -11.67 -4.21 -9.67
C ASN A 127 -11.35 -2.97 -10.53
N SER A 128 -10.40 -3.05 -11.43
CA SER A 128 -10.14 -1.99 -12.42
C SER A 128 -11.28 -1.84 -13.44
N SER A 129 -11.38 -0.66 -14.07
CA SER A 129 -12.35 -0.44 -15.17
C SER A 129 -12.19 -1.40 -16.36
N HIS A 130 -10.98 -1.91 -16.58
CA HIS A 130 -10.67 -2.89 -17.61
C HIS A 130 -10.06 -4.14 -16.97
N LYS A 131 -10.40 -5.33 -17.48
CA LYS A 131 -9.80 -6.59 -17.01
C LYS A 131 -8.28 -6.53 -17.18
N ASN A 132 -7.53 -6.97 -16.16
CA ASN A 132 -6.06 -6.99 -16.15
C ASN A 132 -5.42 -5.61 -16.37
N ALA A 133 -5.97 -4.58 -15.75
CA ALA A 133 -5.46 -3.22 -15.80
C ALA A 133 -5.30 -2.65 -14.39
N PRO A 134 -4.45 -1.62 -14.20
CA PRO A 134 -4.37 -0.95 -12.91
C PRO A 134 -5.59 -0.05 -12.67
N ILE A 135 -5.87 0.23 -11.38
CA ILE A 135 -6.66 1.39 -10.97
C ILE A 135 -5.75 2.61 -11.03
N LEU A 136 -6.21 3.68 -11.67
CA LEU A 136 -5.42 4.89 -11.87
C LEU A 136 -5.20 5.66 -10.55
N SER A 137 -4.08 6.37 -10.43
CA SER A 137 -3.69 7.10 -9.22
C SER A 137 -4.69 8.19 -8.86
N HIS A 138 -5.29 8.84 -9.87
CA HIS A 138 -6.36 9.82 -9.66
C HIS A 138 -7.62 9.18 -9.05
N THR A 139 -7.91 7.91 -9.35
CA THR A 139 -9.01 7.18 -8.71
C THR A 139 -8.67 6.92 -7.25
N PHE A 140 -7.45 6.45 -6.95
CA PHE A 140 -6.98 6.31 -5.56
C PHE A 140 -6.95 7.65 -4.81
N ALA A 141 -6.69 8.78 -5.47
CA ALA A 141 -6.64 10.09 -4.82
C ALA A 141 -8.02 10.67 -4.47
N LYS A 142 -9.11 10.12 -5.02
CA LYS A 142 -10.48 10.57 -4.70
C LYS A 142 -10.82 10.17 -3.26
N ARG A 143 -11.51 11.04 -2.52
CA ARG A 143 -12.01 10.71 -1.16
C ARG A 143 -13.27 9.87 -1.17
N LYS A 144 -13.96 9.80 -2.31
CA LYS A 144 -15.23 9.09 -2.47
C LYS A 144 -14.99 7.72 -3.10
N LYS A 145 -15.72 6.72 -2.60
CA LYS A 145 -15.71 5.37 -3.14
C LYS A 145 -16.25 5.36 -4.56
N THR A 146 -15.47 4.82 -5.49
CA THR A 146 -15.88 4.55 -6.87
C THR A 146 -16.18 3.06 -7.04
N ASN A 147 -16.76 2.68 -8.18
CA ASN A 147 -16.90 1.28 -8.55
C ASN A 147 -15.53 0.60 -8.56
N GLU A 148 -14.50 1.25 -9.10
CA GLU A 148 -13.14 0.69 -9.12
C GLU A 148 -12.62 0.34 -7.73
N LEU A 149 -12.99 1.11 -6.71
CA LEU A 149 -12.55 0.90 -5.32
C LEU A 149 -13.53 0.06 -4.49
N LYS A 150 -14.39 -0.77 -5.12
CA LYS A 150 -15.43 -1.54 -4.40
C LYS A 150 -14.89 -2.49 -3.33
N TYR A 151 -13.67 -3.03 -3.55
CA TYR A 151 -12.96 -3.93 -2.65
C TYR A 151 -12.05 -3.23 -1.64
N PHE A 152 -11.99 -1.91 -1.70
CA PHE A 152 -11.26 -1.10 -0.74
C PHE A 152 -12.22 -0.40 0.21
N VAL A 153 -11.72 -0.08 1.40
CA VAL A 153 -12.36 0.77 2.39
C VAL A 153 -11.51 2.02 2.60
N PRO A 154 -12.12 3.22 2.67
CA PRO A 154 -11.37 4.44 2.89
C PRO A 154 -10.81 4.49 4.31
N ILE A 155 -9.58 4.96 4.44
CA ILE A 155 -8.93 5.24 5.71
C ILE A 155 -9.28 6.68 6.10
N LYS A 156 -9.74 6.88 7.33
CA LYS A 156 -10.07 8.21 7.84
C LYS A 156 -8.81 8.97 8.22
N LYS A 157 -8.86 10.29 8.08
CA LYS A 157 -7.83 11.18 8.61
C LYS A 157 -8.12 11.50 10.07
N GLU A 158 -7.06 11.60 10.85
CA GLU A 158 -7.03 12.09 12.22
C GLU A 158 -6.09 13.30 12.25
N ASP A 159 -6.62 14.45 12.63
CA ASP A 159 -5.87 15.73 12.70
C ASP A 159 -5.03 16.02 11.44
N GLY A 160 -5.66 15.86 10.29
CA GLY A 160 -5.04 16.10 8.98
C GLY A 160 -4.06 15.04 8.49
N SER A 161 -3.81 13.98 9.27
CA SER A 161 -2.88 12.89 8.98
C SER A 161 -3.61 11.55 8.79
N PHE A 162 -3.02 10.61 8.08
CA PHE A 162 -3.47 9.22 8.05
C PHE A 162 -2.70 8.38 9.07
N ILE A 163 -3.37 7.40 9.67
CA ILE A 163 -2.73 6.35 10.48
C ILE A 163 -2.90 5.02 9.73
N PRO A 164 -2.07 4.75 8.70
CA PRO A 164 -2.16 3.54 7.91
C PRO A 164 -1.64 2.33 8.70
N ARG A 165 -1.97 1.15 8.17
CA ARG A 165 -1.36 -0.14 8.49
C ARG A 165 -0.50 -0.60 7.31
N SER A 166 0.35 -1.60 7.54
CA SER A 166 1.09 -2.26 6.47
C SER A 166 0.11 -2.80 5.40
N GLY A 167 0.43 -2.55 4.13
CA GLY A 167 -0.44 -2.89 3.00
C GLY A 167 -1.57 -1.89 2.74
N ASP A 168 -1.67 -0.79 3.47
CA ASP A 168 -2.57 0.30 3.09
C ASP A 168 -1.98 1.13 1.95
N ILE A 169 -2.85 1.65 1.08
CA ILE A 169 -2.46 2.55 -0.02
C ILE A 169 -2.70 3.99 0.42
N LEU A 170 -1.70 4.85 0.31
CA LEU A 170 -1.85 6.31 0.44
C LEU A 170 -1.68 6.95 -0.93
N ALA A 171 -2.51 7.95 -1.24
CA ALA A 171 -2.53 8.56 -2.56
C ALA A 171 -2.76 10.07 -2.52
N PHE A 172 -2.23 10.74 -3.53
CA PHE A 172 -2.52 12.12 -3.90
C PHE A 172 -2.63 12.22 -5.44
N PRO A 173 -3.22 13.28 -6.01
CA PRO A 173 -3.32 13.40 -7.46
C PRO A 173 -1.94 13.29 -8.13
N GLY A 174 -1.73 12.23 -8.90
CA GLY A 174 -0.47 11.95 -9.58
C GLY A 174 0.35 10.78 -9.01
N HIS A 175 0.09 10.32 -7.79
CA HIS A 175 0.86 9.21 -7.19
C HIS A 175 0.10 8.41 -6.14
N ALA A 176 0.43 7.13 -6.04
CA ALA A 176 -0.04 6.25 -4.99
C ALA A 176 1.08 5.31 -4.54
N LEU A 177 1.13 5.00 -3.25
CA LEU A 177 2.12 4.11 -2.65
C LEU A 177 1.48 3.12 -1.71
N ALA A 178 2.14 1.98 -1.49
CA ALA A 178 1.77 1.03 -0.45
C ALA A 178 2.65 1.25 0.78
N VAL A 179 2.02 1.35 1.95
CA VAL A 179 2.72 1.53 3.23
C VAL A 179 3.32 0.20 3.66
N LEU A 180 4.62 0.18 3.93
CA LEU A 180 5.34 -1.01 4.37
C LEU A 180 5.45 -1.08 5.89
N ASP A 181 6.08 -0.08 6.50
CA ASP A 181 6.19 0.08 7.94
C ASP A 181 5.60 1.44 8.32
N PRO A 182 4.36 1.48 8.84
CA PRO A 182 3.71 2.75 9.14
C PRO A 182 4.48 3.53 10.21
N LYS A 183 4.92 2.87 11.28
CA LYS A 183 5.58 3.53 12.43
C LYS A 183 6.95 4.09 12.06
N LYS A 184 7.71 3.38 11.21
CA LYS A 184 9.02 3.83 10.72
C LYS A 184 8.94 4.70 9.46
N CYS A 185 7.73 5.03 9.00
CA CYS A 185 7.49 5.88 7.83
C CYS A 185 8.06 5.31 6.52
N ILE A 186 7.95 4.00 6.34
CA ILE A 186 8.50 3.27 5.19
C ILE A 186 7.36 2.86 4.25
N ALA A 187 7.54 3.13 2.97
CA ALA A 187 6.65 2.73 1.89
C ALA A 187 7.40 1.90 0.84
N ILE A 188 6.63 1.17 0.02
CA ILE A 188 7.09 0.60 -1.24
C ILE A 188 6.30 1.25 -2.38
N GLN A 189 7.00 1.71 -3.41
CA GLN A 189 6.40 2.50 -4.48
C GLN A 189 7.21 2.38 -5.78
N SER A 190 6.58 2.70 -6.91
CA SER A 190 7.30 3.11 -8.11
C SER A 190 7.07 4.60 -8.35
N ALA A 191 8.11 5.41 -8.39
CA ALA A 191 7.99 6.87 -8.54
C ALA A 191 8.94 7.42 -9.60
N SER A 192 8.54 8.49 -10.28
CA SER A 192 9.36 9.19 -11.27
C SER A 192 10.49 10.02 -10.67
N TRP A 193 10.49 10.17 -9.34
CA TRP A 193 11.47 10.90 -8.56
C TRP A 193 11.64 10.23 -7.20
N VAL A 194 12.89 10.08 -6.75
CA VAL A 194 13.21 9.59 -5.40
C VAL A 194 14.42 10.34 -4.85
N CYS A 195 14.41 10.64 -3.54
CA CYS A 195 15.59 11.19 -2.89
C CYS A 195 16.61 10.08 -2.58
N ARG A 196 17.86 10.26 -3.02
CA ARG A 196 18.98 9.34 -2.74
C ARG A 196 19.85 9.82 -1.58
N LYS A 197 19.90 11.13 -1.34
CA LYS A 197 20.64 11.75 -0.24
C LYS A 197 19.82 12.85 0.41
N MET A 198 19.39 12.60 1.65
CA MET A 198 18.63 13.55 2.45
C MET A 198 19.50 14.16 3.54
N SER A 199 19.38 15.47 3.75
CA SER A 199 19.97 16.14 4.92
C SER A 199 19.20 15.76 6.19
N TYR A 200 19.83 15.95 7.35
CA TYR A 200 19.16 15.75 8.65
C TYR A 200 17.93 16.66 8.84
N GLN A 201 17.91 17.80 8.17
CA GLN A 201 16.78 18.75 8.17
C GLN A 201 15.66 18.35 7.19
N GLY A 202 15.79 17.23 6.46
CA GLY A 202 14.77 16.73 5.55
C GLY A 202 14.80 17.36 4.15
N TYR A 203 15.92 17.99 3.75
CA TYR A 203 16.11 18.51 2.40
C TYR A 203 16.81 17.50 1.50
N CYS A 204 16.25 17.28 0.31
CA CYS A 204 16.88 16.39 -0.65
C CYS A 204 18.08 17.06 -1.32
N LEU A 205 19.27 16.49 -1.12
CA LEU A 205 20.54 16.97 -1.64
C LEU A 205 20.92 16.29 -2.96
N ASP A 206 20.49 15.04 -3.14
CA ASP A 206 20.66 14.28 -4.37
C ASP A 206 19.42 13.43 -4.63
N SER A 207 18.96 13.40 -5.88
CA SER A 207 17.73 12.73 -6.27
C SER A 207 17.89 12.02 -7.60
N ALA A 208 17.26 10.85 -7.72
CA ALA A 208 17.07 10.17 -8.99
C ALA A 208 15.79 10.63 -9.67
N LYS A 209 15.77 10.65 -11.00
CA LYS A 209 14.61 10.99 -11.82
C LYS A 209 14.44 10.01 -12.97
N GLY A 210 13.22 9.89 -13.44
CA GLY A 210 12.91 9.10 -14.62
C GLY A 210 13.41 7.65 -14.47
N LYS A 211 14.19 7.18 -15.44
CA LYS A 211 14.67 5.79 -15.52
C LYS A 211 15.62 5.42 -14.38
N ASP A 212 16.23 6.43 -13.76
CA ASP A 212 17.13 6.25 -12.62
C ASP A 212 16.35 6.25 -11.29
N ALA A 213 15.05 6.59 -11.33
CA ALA A 213 14.07 6.31 -10.30
C ALA A 213 13.26 5.06 -10.68
N GLY A 214 12.20 4.75 -9.92
CA GLY A 214 11.37 3.57 -10.19
C GLY A 214 10.94 2.89 -8.90
N VAL A 215 10.92 1.56 -8.92
CA VAL A 215 10.49 0.77 -7.76
C VAL A 215 11.52 0.90 -6.65
N THR A 216 11.05 1.27 -5.46
CA THR A 216 11.91 1.47 -4.30
C THR A 216 11.17 1.19 -3.01
N ILE A 217 11.93 0.76 -2.00
CA ILE A 217 11.51 0.85 -0.60
C ILE A 217 12.08 2.17 -0.06
N TYR A 218 11.17 3.08 0.29
CA TYR A 218 11.47 4.47 0.57
C TYR A 218 11.04 4.85 1.98
N LYS A 219 11.95 5.47 2.74
CA LYS A 219 11.65 6.03 4.06
C LYS A 219 11.47 7.54 3.98
N LEU A 220 10.33 8.03 4.45
CA LEU A 220 10.12 9.46 4.64
C LEU A 220 10.94 9.91 5.86
N MET A 221 11.88 10.81 5.62
CA MET A 221 12.85 11.25 6.63
C MET A 221 12.39 12.50 7.38
N ASN A 222 11.54 13.32 6.76
CA ASN A 222 11.05 14.55 7.36
C ASN A 222 9.88 14.26 8.31
N ARG A 223 10.02 14.66 9.58
CA ARG A 223 8.99 14.50 10.63
C ARG A 223 7.70 15.26 10.29
N GLY A 224 7.80 16.35 9.54
CA GLY A 224 6.64 17.08 9.02
C GLY A 224 5.82 16.27 8.01
N ASP A 225 6.45 15.32 7.32
CA ASP A 225 5.80 14.46 6.32
C ASP A 225 5.24 13.19 6.94
N CYS A 226 6.03 12.55 7.81
CA CYS A 226 5.62 11.41 8.60
C CYS A 226 6.38 11.32 9.92
N GLU A 227 5.65 11.10 11.02
CA GLU A 227 6.24 10.85 12.33
C GLU A 227 5.37 9.87 13.12
N ASN A 228 5.99 8.84 13.71
CA ASN A 228 5.35 7.86 14.58
C ASN A 228 4.05 7.26 14.02
N GLY A 229 4.02 6.94 12.72
CA GLY A 229 2.83 6.36 12.08
C GLY A 229 1.77 7.36 11.63
N LYS A 230 1.98 8.67 11.80
CA LYS A 230 1.10 9.71 11.26
C LYS A 230 1.65 10.23 9.93
N TRP A 231 0.97 9.89 8.84
CA TRP A 231 1.39 10.20 7.46
C TRP A 231 0.61 11.39 6.89
N LYS A 232 1.31 12.45 6.46
CA LYS A 232 0.70 13.68 5.95
C LYS A 232 0.89 13.87 4.45
N GLN A 233 2.12 13.69 3.97
CA GLN A 233 2.52 13.98 2.59
C GLN A 233 3.79 13.23 2.19
N LEU A 234 4.17 13.27 0.91
CA LEU A 234 5.41 12.67 0.40
C LEU A 234 6.44 13.74 0.04
N ASP A 235 7.47 13.91 0.88
CA ASP A 235 8.65 14.78 0.72
C ASP A 235 8.38 16.29 0.50
N SER A 236 7.12 16.72 0.30
CA SER A 236 6.77 18.10 -0.03
C SER A 236 5.30 18.43 0.26
N PRO A 237 4.98 19.68 0.68
CA PRO A 237 3.60 20.11 0.93
C PRO A 237 2.65 19.97 -0.26
N LYS A 238 3.17 20.05 -1.50
CA LYS A 238 2.38 19.87 -2.72
C LYS A 238 1.92 18.42 -2.93
N ASN A 239 2.61 17.45 -2.30
CA ASN A 239 2.35 16.02 -2.41
C ASN A 239 1.55 15.50 -1.20
N LYS A 240 0.58 16.29 -0.73
CA LYS A 240 -0.23 15.94 0.44
C LYS A 240 -1.16 14.78 0.11
N PHE A 241 -1.11 13.72 0.90
CA PHE A 241 -2.02 12.58 0.72
C PHE A 241 -3.46 13.08 0.85
N THR A 242 -4.27 12.85 -0.18
CA THR A 242 -5.68 13.27 -0.21
C THR A 242 -6.61 12.14 0.21
N ALA A 243 -6.17 10.89 0.04
CA ALA A 243 -6.94 9.68 0.33
C ALA A 243 -6.02 8.55 0.80
N GLY A 244 -6.62 7.61 1.54
CA GLY A 244 -6.00 6.36 1.95
C GLY A 244 -7.01 5.22 1.80
N TRP A 245 -6.52 4.04 1.42
CA TRP A 245 -7.34 2.88 1.10
C TRP A 245 -6.77 1.61 1.69
N ARG A 246 -7.63 0.82 2.33
CA ARG A 246 -7.31 -0.52 2.80
C ARG A 246 -8.06 -1.55 1.98
N HIS A 247 -7.39 -2.59 1.52
CA HIS A 247 -8.10 -3.70 0.89
C HIS A 247 -8.93 -4.46 1.93
N LYS A 248 -10.18 -4.82 1.62
CA LYS A 248 -11.11 -5.43 2.59
C LYS A 248 -10.60 -6.75 3.20
N SER A 249 -9.84 -7.53 2.43
CA SER A 249 -9.20 -8.76 2.91
C SER A 249 -8.19 -8.51 4.04
N MET A 250 -7.55 -7.33 4.06
CA MET A 250 -6.61 -6.93 5.12
C MET A 250 -7.32 -6.36 6.36
N ASN A 251 -8.65 -6.29 6.35
CA ASN A 251 -9.46 -5.82 7.47
C ASN A 251 -10.33 -6.92 8.07
N THR A 252 -10.29 -8.14 7.51
CA THR A 252 -11.19 -9.23 7.88
C THR A 252 -10.44 -10.56 7.94
N TRP A 253 -10.21 -11.08 9.14
CA TRP A 253 -9.63 -12.41 9.36
C TRP A 253 -9.99 -12.94 10.75
N ILE A 254 -9.92 -14.26 10.92
CA ILE A 254 -10.04 -14.90 12.23
C ILE A 254 -8.64 -14.93 12.83
N GLU A 255 -8.51 -14.35 14.02
CA GLU A 255 -7.26 -14.31 14.79
C GLU A 255 -7.10 -15.59 15.61
N ASP A 256 -8.20 -16.02 16.26
CA ASP A 256 -8.20 -17.16 17.16
C ASP A 256 -9.47 -18.00 17.03
N LEU A 257 -9.28 -19.32 17.15
CA LEU A 257 -10.32 -20.34 17.05
C LEU A 257 -9.93 -21.55 17.93
N PRO A 258 -10.90 -22.33 18.47
CA PRO A 258 -10.57 -23.47 19.31
C PRO A 258 -9.83 -24.54 18.52
N LYS A 259 -8.89 -25.25 19.15
CA LYS A 259 -8.12 -26.32 18.50
C LYS A 259 -9.01 -27.44 17.96
N GLU A 260 -10.08 -27.75 18.68
CA GLU A 260 -10.99 -28.86 18.42
C GLU A 260 -12.45 -28.41 18.53
N ALA A 261 -13.32 -29.01 17.72
CA ALA A 261 -14.77 -28.87 17.83
C ALA A 261 -15.49 -30.12 17.33
N SER A 262 -16.69 -30.38 17.85
CA SER A 262 -17.55 -31.45 17.31
C SER A 262 -18.60 -30.88 16.35
N PRO A 263 -19.08 -31.65 15.37
CA PRO A 263 -20.19 -31.23 14.52
C PRO A 263 -21.41 -30.81 15.33
N GLN A 264 -22.18 -29.85 14.81
CA GLN A 264 -23.39 -29.28 15.43
C GLN A 264 -23.18 -28.50 16.74
N THR A 265 -21.94 -28.40 17.25
CA THR A 265 -21.63 -27.57 18.41
C THR A 265 -21.49 -26.10 18.03
N THR A 266 -21.62 -25.21 19.02
CA THR A 266 -21.35 -23.78 18.85
C THR A 266 -19.97 -23.45 19.41
N ILE A 267 -19.11 -22.89 18.56
CA ILE A 267 -17.77 -22.44 18.94
C ILE A 267 -17.68 -20.92 18.98
N LYS A 268 -16.69 -20.42 19.72
CA LYS A 268 -16.32 -19.00 19.77
C LYS A 268 -15.18 -18.75 18.79
N LEU A 269 -15.28 -17.66 18.02
CA LEU A 269 -14.20 -17.14 17.18
C LEU A 269 -13.84 -15.73 17.65
N ILE A 270 -12.55 -15.38 17.52
CA ILE A 270 -12.03 -14.04 17.78
C ILE A 270 -11.33 -13.56 16.52
N GLY A 271 -11.57 -12.33 16.09
CA GLY A 271 -10.93 -11.81 14.89
C GLY A 271 -11.34 -10.40 14.53
N TYR A 272 -10.93 -9.95 13.35
CA TYR A 272 -11.17 -8.59 12.87
C TYR A 272 -12.37 -8.56 11.94
N ASN A 273 -13.34 -7.69 12.22
CA ASN A 273 -14.54 -7.49 11.38
C ASN A 273 -15.27 -8.80 11.05
N ILE A 274 -15.33 -9.72 12.01
CA ILE A 274 -15.88 -11.07 11.81
C ILE A 274 -17.35 -11.19 12.22
N ALA A 275 -17.93 -10.17 12.86
CA ALA A 275 -19.36 -10.15 13.20
C ALA A 275 -20.25 -10.16 11.95
N ASN A 276 -21.29 -11.00 11.97
CA ASN A 276 -22.24 -11.20 10.85
C ASN A 276 -21.59 -11.58 9.51
N ARG A 277 -20.38 -12.14 9.53
CA ARG A 277 -19.68 -12.67 8.35
C ARG A 277 -19.96 -14.14 8.09
N TYR A 278 -19.79 -14.54 6.83
CA TYR A 278 -19.91 -15.92 6.38
C TYR A 278 -18.56 -16.64 6.49
N ILE A 279 -18.59 -17.86 7.03
CA ILE A 279 -17.46 -18.76 7.20
C ILE A 279 -17.70 -20.04 6.39
N TYR A 280 -16.72 -20.42 5.59
CA TYR A 280 -16.67 -21.71 4.91
C TYR A 280 -15.90 -22.70 5.79
N PHE A 281 -16.59 -23.77 6.16
CA PHE A 281 -15.98 -24.94 6.79
C PHE A 281 -15.52 -25.92 5.70
N PRO A 282 -14.36 -26.57 5.87
CA PRO A 282 -13.96 -27.65 4.97
C PRO A 282 -15.04 -28.73 4.86
N GLY A 283 -15.32 -29.20 3.65
CA GLY A 283 -16.35 -30.22 3.39
C GLY A 283 -17.79 -29.71 3.35
N VAL A 284 -18.02 -28.40 3.55
CA VAL A 284 -19.35 -27.80 3.59
C VAL A 284 -19.55 -26.86 2.40
N THR A 285 -20.61 -27.09 1.63
CA THR A 285 -20.92 -26.28 0.43
C THR A 285 -21.57 -24.94 0.76
N GLN A 286 -22.35 -24.87 1.85
CA GLN A 286 -23.05 -23.67 2.28
C GLN A 286 -22.32 -23.01 3.45
N PRO A 287 -21.90 -21.73 3.32
CA PRO A 287 -21.20 -21.06 4.39
C PRO A 287 -22.12 -20.77 5.58
N GLN A 288 -21.54 -20.79 6.77
CA GLN A 288 -22.23 -20.51 8.01
C GLN A 288 -22.06 -19.05 8.40
N LYS A 289 -23.13 -18.41 8.87
CA LYS A 289 -23.06 -17.02 9.33
C LYS A 289 -22.68 -16.98 10.81
N THR A 290 -21.67 -16.17 11.14
CA THR A 290 -21.34 -15.83 12.53
C THR A 290 -22.47 -15.01 13.17
N SER A 291 -22.53 -15.05 14.49
CA SER A 291 -23.44 -14.21 15.27
C SER A 291 -23.18 -12.71 15.07
N HIS A 292 -24.10 -11.90 15.61
CA HIS A 292 -23.80 -10.52 15.95
C HIS A 292 -22.60 -10.44 16.93
N LEU A 293 -22.00 -9.26 17.03
CA LEU A 293 -20.92 -8.98 17.98
C LEU A 293 -21.40 -9.29 19.40
N LEU A 294 -20.74 -10.23 20.08
CA LEU A 294 -21.08 -10.58 21.46
C LEU A 294 -20.31 -9.71 22.45
N ALA A 295 -19.03 -9.51 22.18
CA ALA A 295 -18.12 -8.69 22.95
C ALA A 295 -16.97 -8.24 22.05
N SER A 296 -16.16 -7.32 22.53
CA SER A 296 -14.91 -6.96 21.88
C SER A 296 -13.74 -7.04 22.85
N SER A 297 -12.60 -7.51 22.35
CA SER A 297 -11.31 -7.43 23.04
C SER A 297 -10.37 -6.50 22.27
N LYS A 298 -9.14 -6.34 22.76
CA LYS A 298 -8.07 -5.65 22.06
C LYS A 298 -6.88 -6.60 21.87
N ASP A 299 -6.18 -6.46 20.77
CA ASP A 299 -4.86 -7.08 20.60
C ASP A 299 -3.79 -6.34 21.43
N SER A 300 -2.54 -6.83 21.36
CA SER A 300 -1.38 -6.21 22.03
C SER A 300 -1.06 -4.79 21.54
N PHE A 301 -1.61 -4.38 20.40
CA PHE A 301 -1.45 -3.06 19.80
C PHE A 301 -2.67 -2.14 20.02
N GLY A 302 -3.66 -2.59 20.79
CA GLY A 302 -4.89 -1.84 21.09
C GLY A 302 -5.94 -1.87 19.98
N ASN A 303 -5.75 -2.64 18.91
CA ASN A 303 -6.74 -2.82 17.84
C ASN A 303 -7.91 -3.64 18.35
N LYS A 304 -9.14 -3.23 17.98
CA LYS A 304 -10.36 -3.93 18.35
C LYS A 304 -10.48 -5.29 17.64
N LEU A 305 -10.78 -6.32 18.43
CA LEU A 305 -11.14 -7.67 18.00
C LEU A 305 -12.62 -7.92 18.31
N ASP A 306 -13.33 -8.52 17.36
CA ASP A 306 -14.69 -8.99 17.53
C ASP A 306 -14.69 -10.40 18.11
N ILE A 307 -15.57 -10.64 19.08
CA ILE A 307 -15.85 -11.98 19.62
C ILE A 307 -17.24 -12.40 19.14
N VAL A 308 -17.32 -13.54 18.47
CA VAL A 308 -18.56 -14.06 17.87
C VAL A 308 -18.73 -15.55 18.14
N LYS A 309 -19.94 -16.06 17.95
CA LYS A 309 -20.25 -17.49 17.95
C LYS A 309 -20.60 -17.97 16.55
N ILE A 310 -20.33 -19.24 16.27
CA ILE A 310 -20.76 -19.90 15.05
C ILE A 310 -21.06 -21.38 15.31
N LYS A 311 -22.07 -21.91 14.63
CA LYS A 311 -22.41 -23.33 14.69
C LYS A 311 -21.58 -24.11 13.68
N VAL A 312 -20.93 -25.18 14.13
CA VAL A 312 -20.17 -26.12 13.28
C VAL A 312 -21.16 -26.99 12.50
N PRO A 313 -21.10 -27.05 11.16
CA PRO A 313 -21.96 -27.92 10.36
C PRO A 313 -21.77 -29.42 10.68
N SER A 314 -22.77 -30.25 10.39
CA SER A 314 -22.72 -31.71 10.61
C SER A 314 -21.64 -32.40 9.77
N ASN A 315 -21.42 -31.89 8.56
CA ASN A 315 -20.50 -32.43 7.56
C ASN A 315 -19.16 -31.65 7.49
N ALA A 316 -18.89 -30.77 8.45
CA ALA A 316 -17.60 -30.09 8.53
C ALA A 316 -16.47 -31.10 8.69
N ARG A 317 -15.33 -30.84 8.05
CA ARG A 317 -14.11 -31.63 8.14
C ARG A 317 -13.00 -30.80 8.76
N THR A 318 -11.98 -31.48 9.28
CA THR A 318 -10.74 -30.85 9.74
C THR A 318 -10.10 -30.01 8.65
N GLY A 319 -9.69 -28.79 8.97
CA GLY A 319 -8.96 -27.91 8.07
C GLY A 319 -9.04 -26.43 8.45
N SER A 320 -8.47 -25.57 7.61
CA SER A 320 -8.57 -24.12 7.76
C SER A 320 -9.99 -23.63 7.44
N LEU A 321 -10.48 -22.69 8.25
CA LEU A 321 -11.71 -21.97 7.95
C LEU A 321 -11.41 -20.88 6.93
N LYS A 322 -12.38 -20.56 6.06
CA LYS A 322 -12.28 -19.36 5.20
C LYS A 322 -13.35 -18.35 5.59
N ILE A 323 -12.97 -17.11 5.87
CA ILE A 323 -13.91 -16.03 6.18
C ILE A 323 -14.14 -15.15 4.95
N TYR A 324 -15.41 -14.94 4.61
CA TYR A 324 -15.83 -14.03 3.55
C TYR A 324 -15.74 -12.57 3.98
N TRP A 325 -14.96 -11.77 3.25
CA TRP A 325 -14.74 -10.35 3.52
C TRP A 325 -15.56 -9.41 2.61
N GLY A 326 -16.26 -9.97 1.63
CA GLY A 326 -17.13 -9.21 0.74
C GLY A 326 -18.40 -8.71 1.43
N ASN A 327 -19.19 -7.94 0.68
CA ASN A 327 -20.51 -7.46 1.11
C ASN A 327 -21.61 -7.89 0.12
N HIS A 328 -21.33 -8.86 -0.76
CA HIS A 328 -22.33 -9.32 -1.72
C HIS A 328 -23.45 -10.06 -0.98
N HIS A 329 -24.68 -9.95 -1.51
CA HIS A 329 -25.82 -10.68 -0.96
C HIS A 329 -25.62 -12.20 -1.03
N LYS A 330 -24.87 -12.67 -2.03
CA LYS A 330 -24.43 -14.06 -2.17
C LYS A 330 -22.92 -14.14 -1.87
N PRO A 331 -22.48 -14.80 -0.77
CA PRO A 331 -21.07 -15.00 -0.49
C PRO A 331 -20.45 -15.97 -1.50
N ASP A 332 -19.16 -15.81 -1.75
CA ASP A 332 -18.38 -16.64 -2.68
C ASP A 332 -16.98 -16.91 -2.11
N GLU A 333 -16.32 -17.98 -2.57
CA GLU A 333 -15.01 -18.38 -2.05
C GLU A 333 -13.85 -17.48 -2.48
N ILE A 334 -13.99 -16.73 -3.58
CA ILE A 334 -12.91 -15.89 -4.12
C ILE A 334 -12.65 -14.70 -3.19
N HIS A 335 -13.69 -14.17 -2.55
CA HIS A 335 -13.56 -13.09 -1.58
C HIS A 335 -13.47 -13.62 -0.15
N THR A 336 -12.59 -14.61 0.08
CA THR A 336 -12.30 -15.14 1.40
C THR A 336 -10.85 -14.94 1.84
N VAL A 337 -10.61 -15.06 3.15
CA VAL A 337 -9.28 -15.20 3.74
C VAL A 337 -9.27 -16.49 4.56
N SER A 338 -8.29 -17.35 4.32
CA SER A 338 -8.09 -18.59 5.10
C SER A 338 -7.44 -18.30 6.45
N THR A 339 -7.83 -19.06 7.46
CA THR A 339 -7.12 -19.11 8.74
C THR A 339 -5.80 -19.84 8.60
N GLU A 340 -4.78 -19.38 9.33
CA GLU A 340 -3.53 -20.13 9.48
C GLU A 340 -3.72 -21.33 10.42
N GLN A 341 -4.55 -21.18 11.44
CA GLN A 341 -4.90 -22.25 12.35
C GLN A 341 -5.84 -23.27 11.68
N ILE A 342 -5.64 -24.55 11.99
CA ILE A 342 -6.50 -25.66 11.57
C ILE A 342 -7.47 -25.98 12.70
N LEU A 343 -8.77 -26.01 12.38
CA LEU A 343 -9.79 -26.53 13.30
C LEU A 343 -9.86 -28.05 13.13
N LYS A 344 -9.59 -28.82 14.17
CA LYS A 344 -9.81 -30.28 14.19
C LYS A 344 -11.28 -30.56 14.46
N ILE A 345 -11.93 -31.32 13.57
CA ILE A 345 -13.33 -31.74 13.74
C ILE A 345 -13.37 -33.17 14.27
N GLU A 346 -13.93 -33.33 15.47
CA GLU A 346 -14.10 -34.63 16.11
C GLU A 346 -15.50 -35.17 15.87
N HIS A 347 -15.59 -36.20 15.02
CA HIS A 347 -16.85 -36.92 14.75
C HIS A 347 -17.15 -38.01 15.79
N SER A 348 -16.48 -38.00 16.94
CA SER A 348 -16.62 -38.94 18.05
C SER A 348 -17.96 -38.77 18.78
N LYS A 349 -19.07 -39.13 18.11
CA LYS A 349 -20.39 -39.45 18.70
C LYS A 349 -21.36 -40.20 17.78
N TYR A 350 -20.88 -40.72 16.64
CA TYR A 350 -21.65 -41.64 15.78
C TYR A 350 -21.04 -43.06 15.74
N ILE A 351 -20.42 -43.50 16.84
CA ILE A 351 -20.31 -44.93 17.08
C ILE A 351 -21.68 -45.34 17.61
N THR A 352 -22.53 -45.79 16.69
CA THR A 352 -23.76 -46.53 16.99
C THR A 352 -23.44 -47.59 18.03
N SER A 353 -24.05 -47.47 19.20
CA SER A 353 -24.28 -48.58 20.09
C SER A 353 -25.19 -49.58 19.37
N ASN A 354 -24.60 -50.49 18.60
CA ASN A 354 -25.26 -51.74 18.25
C ASN A 354 -24.93 -52.71 19.38
N ASN A 355 -25.84 -52.77 20.36
CA ASN A 355 -26.08 -53.99 21.13
C ASN A 355 -27.16 -54.79 20.41
#